data_AF-A0A5B8LWJ1-F1
#
_entry.id   AF-A0A5B8LWJ1-F1
#
_cell.length_a   1.000
_cell.length_b   1.000
_cell.length_c   1.000
_cell.angle_alpha   90.00
_cell.angle_beta   90.00
_cell.angle_gamma   90.00
#
_symmetry.space_group_name_H-M   'P 1'
#
loop_
_entity.id
_entity.type
_entity.pdbx_description
1 polymer ?
#
loop_
_entity_poly.entity_id
_entity_poly.type
_entity_poly.pdbx_seq_one_letter_code
_entity_poly.pdbx_strand_id
1 'polypeptide(L)'
;MQGSRFFRTVLPSRRSLLLSAAPFVVALAALSPASAQVFIGGDSTPLNPALVDGSVDLEIGVNGSGDLTILNGGVLTNNTSYVGNDVGGIGVAMVSGQDSRWNNLGDVVIGQYGNGTLDILAGGFVSGETGYIGASPGGIGVVTVSGEDGSGNASAWSLQQGLNIGQEGDRYAERRTGRSRHDRRPNQRWFLGNRQY
;
A
#
# COMPACT_ATOMS: atom_id res chain seq x y z
N MET A 1 3.83 96.23 16.65
CA MET A 1 4.79 95.78 15.60
C MET A 1 4.40 94.35 15.24
N GLN A 2 3.64 94.19 14.14
CA GLN A 2 4.11 93.57 12.87
C GLN A 2 4.47 92.10 13.06
N GLY A 3 3.68 91.14 12.55
CA GLY A 3 3.65 90.71 11.13
C GLY A 3 4.51 89.43 11.02
N SER A 4 4.26 88.38 10.26
CA SER A 4 3.35 88.04 9.18
C SER A 4 3.57 86.55 8.87
N ARG A 5 2.53 85.89 8.33
CA ARG A 5 2.51 84.49 7.87
C ARG A 5 3.51 84.24 6.72
N PHE A 6 4.02 83.01 6.62
CA PHE A 6 4.33 82.39 5.32
C PHE A 6 3.98 80.90 5.32
N PHE A 7 3.07 80.53 4.41
CA PHE A 7 2.85 79.17 3.92
C PHE A 7 4.04 78.74 3.06
N ARG A 8 4.41 77.46 3.13
CA ARG A 8 4.96 76.75 1.97
C ARG A 8 4.46 75.31 1.94
N THR A 9 3.56 75.07 1.00
CA THR A 9 3.13 73.76 0.51
C THR A 9 4.19 73.24 -0.46
N VAL A 10 4.72 72.03 -0.24
CA VAL A 10 5.30 71.19 -1.29
C VAL A 10 4.93 69.72 -0.99
N LEU A 11 4.08 69.14 -1.83
CA LEU A 11 3.91 67.69 -2.06
C LEU A 11 4.51 67.39 -3.45
N PRO A 12 4.76 66.13 -3.88
CA PRO A 12 5.05 64.89 -3.16
C PRO A 12 6.35 64.21 -3.70
N SER A 13 6.95 63.26 -2.98
CA SER A 13 7.96 62.37 -3.60
C SER A 13 7.74 60.89 -3.28
N ARG A 14 7.20 60.21 -4.29
CA ARG A 14 7.50 58.84 -4.75
C ARG A 14 7.47 57.70 -3.72
N ARG A 15 6.37 56.96 -3.82
CA ARG A 15 6.24 55.50 -3.75
C ARG A 15 7.54 54.74 -3.50
N SER A 16 7.60 54.05 -2.37
CA SER A 16 8.30 52.78 -2.23
C SER A 16 7.44 51.91 -1.33
N LEU A 17 6.47 51.22 -1.95
CA LEU A 17 5.79 50.09 -1.34
C LEU A 17 6.84 48.99 -1.20
N LEU A 18 7.49 48.91 -0.03
CA LEU A 18 8.17 47.69 0.36
C LEU A 18 7.06 46.70 0.72
N LEU A 19 6.70 45.89 -0.28
CA LEU A 19 5.95 44.66 -0.11
C LEU A 19 6.86 43.71 0.68
N SER A 20 6.93 43.89 2.01
CA SER A 20 7.57 42.92 2.89
C SER A 20 6.74 41.66 2.81
N ALA A 21 7.29 40.67 2.10
CA ALA A 21 6.74 39.33 1.99
C ALA A 21 6.26 38.87 3.38
N ALA A 22 4.98 38.51 3.44
CA ALA A 22 4.46 37.76 4.57
C ALA A 22 5.38 36.53 4.76
N PRO A 23 5.76 36.17 6.00
CA PRO A 23 6.40 34.89 6.21
C PRO A 23 5.42 33.83 5.71
N PHE A 24 5.85 33.09 4.68
CA PHE A 24 5.22 31.84 4.30
C PHE A 24 5.31 30.98 5.55
N VAL A 25 4.21 30.87 6.29
CA VAL A 25 4.09 29.86 7.33
C VAL A 25 4.18 28.56 6.57
N VAL A 26 5.39 27.97 6.54
CA VAL A 26 5.53 26.54 6.41
C VAL A 26 4.67 26.02 7.55
N ALA A 27 3.50 25.49 7.19
CA ALA A 27 2.74 24.70 8.12
C ALA A 27 3.70 23.62 8.60
N LEU A 28 4.17 23.82 9.83
CA LEU A 28 4.70 22.81 10.72
C LEU A 28 4.01 21.51 10.35
N ALA A 29 4.78 20.49 9.96
CA ALA A 29 4.26 19.14 9.75
C ALA A 29 3.21 18.91 10.82
N ALA A 30 1.94 18.86 10.41
CA ALA A 30 0.89 18.60 11.35
C ALA A 30 1.20 17.21 11.86
N LEU A 31 1.79 17.15 13.06
CA LEU A 31 1.63 16.03 13.95
C LEU A 31 0.12 15.96 14.18
N SER A 32 -0.58 15.34 13.24
CA SER A 32 -1.89 14.78 13.50
C SER A 32 -1.72 14.01 14.82
N PRO A 33 -2.53 14.30 15.84
CA PRO A 33 -2.38 13.61 17.12
C PRO A 33 -2.44 12.10 16.88
N ALA A 34 -1.96 11.32 17.85
CA ALA A 34 -1.98 9.86 17.88
C ALA A 34 -3.43 9.27 17.90
N SER A 35 -4.38 9.88 17.22
CA SER A 35 -5.71 9.39 16.92
C SER A 35 -5.68 8.53 15.67
N ALA A 36 -6.52 7.49 15.67
CA ALA A 36 -6.86 6.69 14.50
C ALA A 36 -7.07 7.56 13.26
N GLN A 37 -6.30 7.30 12.21
CA GLN A 37 -6.30 8.10 11.00
C GLN A 37 -6.46 7.19 9.78
N VAL A 38 -7.39 7.58 8.90
CA VAL A 38 -7.49 7.07 7.54
C VAL A 38 -7.43 8.27 6.60
N PHE A 39 -6.50 8.23 5.66
CA PHE A 39 -6.35 9.23 4.60
C PHE A 39 -6.39 8.54 3.25
N ILE A 40 -7.19 9.07 2.32
CA ILE A 40 -7.23 8.66 0.92
C ILE A 40 -6.95 9.92 0.10
N GLY A 41 -5.95 9.84 -0.77
CA GLY A 41 -5.43 10.95 -1.54
C GLY A 41 -5.25 10.63 -3.02
N GLY A 42 -4.98 11.69 -3.79
CA GLY A 42 -4.69 11.60 -5.22
C GLY A 42 -5.86 11.08 -6.06
N ASP A 43 -5.50 10.34 -7.12
CA ASP A 43 -6.42 9.65 -8.01
C ASP A 43 -6.92 8.35 -7.37
N SER A 44 -7.86 8.49 -6.43
CA SER A 44 -8.45 7.39 -5.68
C SER A 44 -9.97 7.51 -5.67
N THR A 45 -10.65 6.36 -5.72
CA THR A 45 -12.11 6.29 -5.74
C THR A 45 -12.64 5.22 -4.78
N PRO A 46 -13.53 5.58 -3.84
CA PRO A 46 -13.93 6.95 -3.48
C PRO A 46 -12.82 7.70 -2.71
N LEU A 47 -12.76 9.03 -2.88
CA LEU A 47 -11.77 9.87 -2.19
C LEU A 47 -12.12 10.16 -0.72
N ASN A 48 -13.41 10.06 -0.35
CA ASN A 48 -13.85 10.29 1.03
C ASN A 48 -13.88 8.95 1.80
N PRO A 49 -13.03 8.76 2.83
CA PRO A 49 -13.01 7.53 3.62
C PRO A 49 -14.36 7.18 4.27
N ALA A 50 -15.20 8.17 4.57
CA ALA A 50 -16.52 7.93 5.15
C ALA A 50 -17.50 7.22 4.20
N LEU A 51 -17.18 7.13 2.92
CA LEU A 51 -17.97 6.39 1.92
C LEU A 51 -17.50 4.93 1.76
N VAL A 52 -16.42 4.55 2.44
CA VAL A 52 -15.79 3.22 2.36
C VAL A 52 -16.22 2.42 3.59
N ASP A 53 -17.36 1.73 3.47
CA ASP A 53 -18.06 1.07 4.59
C ASP A 53 -18.17 -0.46 4.45
N GLY A 54 -17.51 -1.03 3.45
CA GLY A 54 -17.58 -2.45 3.09
C GLY A 54 -18.48 -2.76 1.91
N SER A 55 -19.35 -1.82 1.48
CA SER A 55 -20.26 -2.04 0.35
C SER A 55 -19.70 -1.59 -1.01
N VAL A 56 -18.58 -0.87 -1.00
CA VAL A 56 -17.93 -0.32 -2.19
C VAL A 56 -16.54 -0.87 -2.36
N ASP A 57 -16.10 -0.95 -3.61
CA ASP A 57 -14.70 -1.19 -3.93
C ASP A 57 -13.88 0.08 -3.65
N LEU A 58 -12.60 -0.11 -3.34
CA LEU A 58 -11.64 0.96 -3.12
C LEU A 58 -10.51 0.86 -4.14
N GLU A 59 -10.37 1.89 -4.95
CA GLU A 59 -9.31 1.98 -5.95
C GLU A 59 -8.34 3.11 -5.57
N ILE A 60 -7.06 2.80 -5.50
CA ILE A 60 -5.97 3.72 -5.16
C ILE A 60 -5.02 3.80 -6.36
N GLY A 61 -4.92 4.98 -6.97
CA GLY A 61 -4.14 5.16 -8.20
C GLY A 61 -4.81 4.46 -9.38
N VAL A 62 -5.96 4.98 -9.82
CA VAL A 62 -6.75 4.39 -10.90
C VAL A 62 -5.96 4.43 -12.20
N ASN A 63 -5.74 5.62 -12.77
CA ASN A 63 -4.89 5.84 -13.95
C ASN A 63 -3.84 6.94 -13.74
N GLY A 64 -3.82 7.53 -12.54
CA GLY A 64 -2.80 8.44 -12.04
C GLY A 64 -2.25 7.98 -10.70
N SER A 65 -1.71 8.92 -9.92
CA SER A 65 -1.14 8.63 -8.60
C SER A 65 -2.19 8.78 -7.52
N GLY A 66 -2.40 7.74 -6.72
CA GLY A 66 -3.27 7.75 -5.54
C GLY A 66 -2.56 7.16 -4.32
N ASP A 67 -3.02 7.54 -3.14
CA ASP A 67 -2.43 7.07 -1.90
C ASP A 67 -3.48 6.76 -0.81
N LEU A 68 -3.20 5.72 -0.03
CA LEU A 68 -3.98 5.32 1.15
C LEU A 68 -3.03 5.24 2.34
N THR A 69 -3.39 5.87 3.46
CA THR A 69 -2.66 5.76 4.72
C THR A 69 -3.62 5.45 5.86
N ILE A 70 -3.36 4.37 6.58
CA ILE A 70 -4.10 3.93 7.77
C ILE A 70 -3.12 3.84 8.94
N LEU A 71 -3.32 4.68 9.96
CA LEU A 71 -2.40 4.86 11.08
C LEU A 71 -3.10 4.89 12.43
N ASN A 72 -2.34 4.62 13.49
CA ASN A 72 -2.71 4.87 14.90
C ASN A 72 -4.06 4.25 15.32
N GLY A 73 -4.38 3.03 14.86
CA GLY A 73 -5.67 2.40 15.15
C GLY A 73 -6.78 2.76 14.16
N GLY A 74 -6.44 3.40 13.05
CA GLY A 74 -7.36 3.62 11.93
C GLY A 74 -7.90 2.30 11.39
N VAL A 75 -9.19 2.28 11.04
CA VAL A 75 -9.83 1.10 10.44
C VAL A 75 -10.56 1.53 9.18
N LEU A 76 -10.28 0.85 8.08
CA LEU A 76 -11.00 1.00 6.82
C LEU A 76 -11.53 -0.36 6.38
N THR A 77 -12.79 -0.39 5.96
CA THR A 77 -13.42 -1.62 5.45
C THR A 77 -14.02 -1.35 4.08
N ASN A 78 -13.67 -2.14 3.08
CA ASN A 78 -14.19 -2.06 1.71
C ASN A 78 -14.54 -3.46 1.19
N ASN A 79 -15.21 -3.52 0.05
CA ASN A 79 -15.49 -4.79 -0.63
C ASN A 79 -14.20 -5.35 -1.26
N THR A 80 -13.87 -4.94 -2.47
CA THR A 80 -12.60 -5.30 -3.15
C THR A 80 -11.67 -4.10 -3.18
N SER A 81 -10.35 -4.31 -3.11
CA SER A 81 -9.37 -3.25 -3.31
C SER A 81 -8.49 -3.44 -4.54
N TYR A 82 -8.18 -2.32 -5.18
CA TYR A 82 -7.23 -2.22 -6.28
C TYR A 82 -6.22 -1.11 -5.97
N VAL A 83 -4.93 -1.44 -5.96
CA VAL A 83 -3.84 -0.48 -5.76
C VAL A 83 -2.99 -0.49 -7.03
N GLY A 84 -3.02 0.60 -7.81
CA GLY A 84 -2.50 0.63 -9.18
C GLY A 84 -3.39 -0.16 -10.13
N ASN A 85 -4.61 0.35 -10.39
CA ASN A 85 -5.65 -0.39 -11.09
C ASN A 85 -5.39 -0.47 -12.60
N ASP A 86 -5.39 0.66 -13.29
CA ASP A 86 -5.25 0.72 -14.75
C ASP A 86 -3.80 0.94 -15.20
N VAL A 87 -3.60 0.80 -16.52
CA VAL A 87 -2.32 1.15 -17.17
C VAL A 87 -1.98 2.61 -16.87
N GLY A 88 -0.81 2.83 -16.27
CA GLY A 88 -0.36 4.15 -15.84
C GLY A 88 -0.76 4.53 -14.40
N GLY A 89 -1.66 3.75 -13.78
CA GLY A 89 -2.03 3.90 -12.38
C GLY A 89 -0.85 3.60 -11.45
N ILE A 90 -0.66 4.44 -10.45
CA ILE A 90 0.35 4.31 -9.40
C ILE A 90 -0.37 4.42 -8.05
N GLY A 91 -0.60 3.27 -7.42
CA GLY A 91 -1.22 3.21 -6.10
C GLY A 91 -0.18 2.93 -5.02
N VAL A 92 -0.24 3.68 -3.92
CA VAL A 92 0.59 3.43 -2.73
C VAL A 92 -0.31 3.35 -1.50
N ALA A 93 -0.29 2.21 -0.80
CA ALA A 93 -1.05 2.00 0.42
C ALA A 93 -0.11 1.68 1.59
N MET A 94 -0.34 2.32 2.73
CA MET A 94 0.38 2.04 3.98
C MET A 94 -0.61 1.78 5.12
N VAL A 95 -0.42 0.66 5.81
CA VAL A 95 -1.15 0.29 7.03
C VAL A 95 -0.14 0.07 8.13
N SER A 96 -0.08 1.00 9.09
CA SER A 96 0.99 0.98 10.09
C SER A 96 0.51 1.34 11.49
N GLY A 97 1.14 0.71 12.48
CA GLY A 97 0.92 0.96 13.90
C GLY A 97 -0.12 0.05 14.53
N GLN A 98 -0.14 0.09 15.86
CA GLN A 98 -1.03 -0.68 16.71
C GLN A 98 -2.50 -0.51 16.28
N ASP A 99 -3.21 -1.63 16.18
CA ASP A 99 -4.63 -1.73 15.82
C ASP A 99 -5.03 -1.11 14.48
N SER A 100 -4.09 -0.66 13.66
CA SER A 100 -4.37 -0.16 12.30
C SER A 100 -4.78 -1.31 11.39
N ARG A 101 -5.95 -1.19 10.76
CA ARG A 101 -6.56 -2.27 9.97
C ARG A 101 -7.10 -1.81 8.63
N TRP A 102 -6.85 -2.63 7.61
CA TRP A 102 -7.53 -2.56 6.32
C TRP A 102 -8.26 -3.89 6.06
N ASN A 103 -9.58 -3.87 6.20
CA ASN A 103 -10.41 -5.06 6.08
C ASN A 103 -11.08 -5.09 4.71
N ASN A 104 -10.57 -5.90 3.80
CA ASN A 104 -11.23 -6.17 2.53
C ASN A 104 -12.17 -7.36 2.73
N LEU A 105 -13.43 -7.22 2.28
CA LEU A 105 -14.40 -8.31 2.33
C LEU A 105 -14.22 -9.28 1.15
N GLY A 106 -13.70 -8.78 0.04
CA GLY A 106 -13.31 -9.54 -1.16
C GLY A 106 -11.81 -9.45 -1.41
N ASP A 107 -11.43 -9.34 -2.68
CA ASP A 107 -10.04 -9.46 -3.11
C ASP A 107 -9.18 -8.24 -2.76
N VAL A 108 -7.87 -8.49 -2.61
CA VAL A 108 -6.84 -7.46 -2.43
C VAL A 108 -5.88 -7.53 -3.61
N VAL A 109 -5.97 -6.55 -4.50
CA VAL A 109 -5.23 -6.53 -5.76
C VAL A 109 -4.17 -5.43 -5.74
N ILE A 110 -2.90 -5.82 -5.76
CA ILE A 110 -1.74 -4.93 -5.75
C ILE A 110 -1.04 -4.99 -7.11
N GLY A 111 -1.18 -3.92 -7.89
CA GLY A 111 -0.71 -3.83 -9.26
C GLY A 111 -1.55 -4.70 -10.21
N GLN A 112 -2.76 -4.24 -10.55
CA GLN A 112 -3.62 -4.95 -11.51
C GLN A 112 -3.01 -4.80 -12.91
N TYR A 113 -3.22 -3.67 -13.58
CA TYR A 113 -2.55 -3.30 -14.83
C TYR A 113 -1.46 -2.22 -14.63
N GLY A 114 -1.47 -1.57 -13.46
CA GLY A 114 -0.54 -0.51 -13.08
C GLY A 114 0.49 -0.95 -12.03
N ASN A 115 1.04 0.05 -11.34
CA ASN A 115 2.02 -0.15 -10.28
C ASN A 115 1.35 0.01 -8.91
N GLY A 116 1.28 -1.08 -8.14
CA GLY A 116 0.76 -1.08 -6.78
C GLY A 116 1.84 -1.33 -5.75
N THR A 117 1.84 -0.56 -4.67
CA THR A 117 2.68 -0.81 -3.49
C THR A 117 1.80 -0.88 -2.24
N LEU A 118 1.99 -1.91 -1.42
CA LEU A 118 1.34 -2.05 -0.12
C LEU A 118 2.39 -2.31 0.97
N ASP A 119 2.49 -1.41 1.92
CA ASP A 119 3.34 -1.55 3.11
C ASP A 119 2.49 -1.81 4.36
N ILE A 120 2.71 -2.95 5.01
CA ILE A 120 2.07 -3.36 6.26
C ILE A 120 3.14 -3.38 7.34
N LEU A 121 3.13 -2.37 8.21
CA LEU A 121 4.26 -2.04 9.08
C LEU A 121 3.86 -1.94 10.55
N ALA A 122 4.83 -2.13 11.45
CA ALA A 122 4.71 -1.81 12.88
C ALA A 122 3.41 -2.32 13.55
N GLY A 123 3.03 -3.58 13.29
CA GLY A 123 1.82 -4.22 13.83
C GLY A 123 0.51 -3.91 13.09
N GLY A 124 0.58 -3.24 11.93
CA GLY A 124 -0.56 -3.06 11.04
C GLY A 124 -1.09 -4.40 10.49
N PHE A 125 -2.37 -4.43 10.15
CA PHE A 125 -3.05 -5.65 9.71
C PHE A 125 -3.90 -5.41 8.46
N VAL A 126 -3.76 -6.28 7.47
CA VAL A 126 -4.62 -6.30 6.26
C VAL A 126 -5.29 -7.65 6.14
N SER A 127 -6.58 -7.67 5.83
CA SER A 127 -7.30 -8.90 5.49
C SER A 127 -7.99 -8.81 4.14
N GLY A 128 -8.25 -9.97 3.53
CA GLY A 128 -9.02 -10.12 2.30
C GLY A 128 -9.42 -11.57 2.03
N GLU A 129 -10.15 -11.78 0.95
CA GLU A 129 -10.50 -13.11 0.46
C GLU A 129 -9.34 -13.73 -0.31
N THR A 130 -9.02 -13.21 -1.50
CA THR A 130 -7.86 -13.62 -2.31
C THR A 130 -6.91 -12.44 -2.52
N GLY A 131 -5.61 -12.69 -2.44
CA GLY A 131 -4.58 -11.70 -2.75
C GLY A 131 -4.03 -11.88 -4.16
N TYR A 132 -3.83 -10.77 -4.87
CA TYR A 132 -3.16 -10.76 -6.17
C TYR A 132 -2.05 -9.71 -6.17
N ILE A 133 -0.86 -10.08 -6.62
CA ILE A 133 0.29 -9.18 -6.78
C ILE A 133 0.75 -9.24 -8.23
N GLY A 134 0.71 -8.11 -8.97
CA GLY A 134 1.08 -8.10 -10.39
C GLY A 134 0.12 -8.96 -11.23
N ALA A 135 -1.18 -8.68 -11.13
CA ALA A 135 -2.24 -9.59 -11.57
C ALA A 135 -2.39 -9.67 -13.10
N SER A 136 -2.20 -8.55 -13.81
CA SER A 136 -2.37 -8.47 -15.27
C SER A 136 -1.06 -8.22 -16.01
N PRO A 137 -1.00 -8.39 -17.35
CA PRO A 137 0.21 -8.12 -18.12
C PRO A 137 0.64 -6.67 -17.93
N GLY A 138 1.91 -6.47 -17.55
CA GLY A 138 2.46 -5.14 -17.27
C GLY A 138 2.17 -4.60 -15.87
N GLY A 139 1.30 -5.27 -15.09
CA GLY A 139 1.06 -4.92 -13.69
C GLY A 139 2.26 -5.29 -12.81
N ILE A 140 2.63 -4.36 -11.92
CA ILE A 140 3.72 -4.56 -10.95
C ILE A 140 3.13 -4.36 -9.56
N GLY A 141 3.13 -5.43 -8.77
CA GLY A 141 2.76 -5.37 -7.36
C GLY A 141 3.98 -5.54 -6.46
N VAL A 142 4.06 -4.72 -5.41
CA VAL A 142 5.05 -4.85 -4.34
C VAL A 142 4.31 -4.85 -3.00
N VAL A 143 4.57 -5.86 -2.16
CA VAL A 143 4.01 -5.93 -0.81
C VAL A 143 5.12 -6.15 0.20
N THR A 144 5.17 -5.30 1.22
CA THR A 144 6.06 -5.42 2.37
C THR A 144 5.23 -5.72 3.61
N VAL A 145 5.59 -6.77 4.36
CA VAL A 145 5.01 -7.05 5.67
C VAL A 145 6.14 -7.16 6.67
N SER A 146 6.25 -6.20 7.61
CA SER A 146 7.40 -6.18 8.52
C SER A 146 7.16 -5.42 9.82
N GLY A 147 7.85 -5.88 10.88
CA GLY A 147 7.85 -5.23 12.18
C GLY A 147 6.72 -5.67 13.10
N GLU A 148 6.77 -5.15 14.31
CA GLU A 148 5.80 -5.37 15.40
C GLU A 148 5.38 -4.01 15.95
N ASP A 149 4.20 -3.92 16.57
CA ASP A 149 3.82 -2.75 17.36
C ASP A 149 4.55 -2.71 18.72
N GLY A 150 4.29 -1.67 19.52
CA GLY A 150 4.86 -1.53 20.87
C GLY A 150 4.40 -2.59 21.88
N SER A 151 3.42 -3.41 21.55
CA SER A 151 2.90 -4.51 22.36
C SER A 151 3.37 -5.89 21.88
N GLY A 152 4.20 -5.95 20.84
CA GLY A 152 4.72 -7.19 20.26
C GLY A 152 3.78 -7.87 19.26
N ASN A 153 2.75 -7.17 18.77
CA ASN A 153 1.90 -7.71 17.70
C ASN A 153 2.59 -7.51 16.36
N ALA A 154 2.87 -8.61 15.65
CA ALA A 154 3.49 -8.57 14.34
C ALA A 154 2.55 -8.02 13.27
N SER A 155 3.12 -7.31 12.30
CA SER A 155 2.43 -6.97 11.06
C SER A 155 2.00 -8.24 10.33
N ALA A 156 0.79 -8.24 9.78
CA ALA A 156 0.26 -9.42 9.10
C ALA A 156 -0.67 -9.07 7.93
N TRP A 157 -0.62 -9.95 6.92
CA TRP A 157 -1.58 -9.99 5.83
C TRP A 157 -2.27 -11.35 5.83
N SER A 158 -3.59 -11.36 6.01
CA SER A 158 -4.39 -12.58 6.14
C SER A 158 -5.38 -12.72 4.98
N LEU A 159 -5.30 -13.84 4.27
CA LEU A 159 -6.16 -14.15 3.13
C LEU A 159 -6.94 -15.43 3.39
N GLN A 160 -8.21 -15.47 2.99
CA GLN A 160 -9.09 -16.62 3.21
C GLN A 160 -8.82 -17.76 2.22
N GLN A 161 -8.58 -17.44 0.95
CA GLN A 161 -8.41 -18.43 -0.11
C GLN A 161 -6.94 -18.68 -0.44
N GLY A 162 -6.18 -17.64 -0.79
CA GLY A 162 -4.78 -17.77 -1.19
C GLY A 162 -4.18 -16.48 -1.74
N LEU A 163 -2.90 -16.58 -2.13
CA LEU A 163 -2.13 -15.48 -2.70
C LEU A 163 -1.58 -15.88 -4.09
N ASN A 164 -1.88 -15.08 -5.09
CA ASN A 164 -1.39 -15.22 -6.46
C ASN A 164 -0.33 -14.13 -6.73
N ILE A 165 0.85 -14.53 -7.22
CA ILE A 165 1.94 -13.61 -7.53
C ILE A 165 2.31 -13.74 -9.00
N GLY A 166 2.25 -12.61 -9.71
CA GLY A 166 2.38 -12.52 -11.15
C GLY A 166 1.17 -13.09 -11.88
N GLN A 167 1.19 -12.92 -13.20
CA GLN A 167 0.23 -13.45 -14.16
C GLN A 167 -0.09 -14.97 -14.04
N GLU A 168 0.68 -15.75 -13.27
CA GLU A 168 0.60 -17.21 -13.19
C GLU A 168 0.99 -17.76 -11.80
N GLY A 169 0.21 -17.49 -10.75
CA GLY A 169 0.21 -18.37 -9.57
C GLY A 169 -0.05 -19.85 -9.91
N ASP A 170 -0.61 -20.11 -11.11
CA ASP A 170 -1.13 -21.42 -11.54
C ASP A 170 -0.27 -22.25 -12.51
N ARG A 171 0.88 -21.78 -13.02
CA ARG A 171 1.68 -22.59 -13.98
C ARG A 171 2.84 -23.39 -13.39
N TYR A 172 3.11 -23.29 -12.08
CA TYR A 172 4.23 -24.01 -11.45
C TYR A 172 3.86 -24.76 -10.17
N ALA A 173 2.83 -25.61 -10.25
CA ALA A 173 2.73 -26.79 -9.38
C ALA A 173 3.02 -28.06 -10.20
N GLU A 174 4.16 -28.12 -10.89
CA GLU A 174 4.62 -29.39 -11.44
C GLU A 174 4.93 -30.31 -10.24
N ARG A 175 4.06 -31.30 -10.03
CA ARG A 175 4.33 -32.47 -9.18
C ARG A 175 5.61 -33.12 -9.67
N ARG A 176 6.75 -32.72 -9.11
CA ARG A 176 7.92 -33.60 -9.04
C ARG A 176 7.55 -34.75 -8.11
N THR A 177 6.90 -35.77 -8.63
CA THR A 177 6.97 -37.11 -8.04
C THR A 177 8.42 -37.57 -8.19
N GLY A 178 9.23 -37.18 -7.20
CA GLY A 178 10.57 -37.70 -7.02
C GLY A 178 10.48 -39.21 -6.85
N ARG A 179 10.78 -39.96 -7.91
CA ARG A 179 11.17 -41.36 -7.77
C ARG A 179 12.58 -41.36 -7.21
N SER A 180 12.69 -41.26 -5.89
CA SER A 180 13.96 -41.37 -5.18
C SER A 180 14.54 -42.76 -5.43
N ARG A 181 15.59 -42.80 -6.25
CA ARG A 181 16.49 -43.96 -6.35
C ARG A 181 17.33 -43.96 -5.09
N HIS A 182 16.96 -44.77 -4.12
CA HIS A 182 17.92 -45.28 -3.16
C HIS A 182 17.56 -46.70 -2.77
N ASP A 183 18.03 -47.67 -3.56
CA ASP A 183 18.30 -48.99 -3.01
C ASP A 183 19.68 -49.48 -3.46
N ARG A 184 20.42 -49.97 -2.48
CA ARG A 184 21.85 -50.23 -2.50
C ARG A 184 22.13 -51.52 -3.29
N ARG A 185 23.24 -51.56 -4.02
CA ARG A 185 23.93 -52.80 -4.45
C ARG A 185 25.35 -52.72 -3.86
N PRO A 186 26.10 -53.82 -3.59
CA PRO A 186 25.96 -55.17 -4.16
C PRO A 186 26.27 -56.38 -3.22
N ASN A 187 26.05 -57.58 -3.78
CA ASN A 187 26.74 -58.87 -3.53
C ASN A 187 26.49 -59.70 -2.25
N GLN A 188 25.84 -60.86 -2.43
CA GLN A 188 26.39 -62.23 -2.33
C GLN A 188 25.29 -63.23 -1.91
N ARG A 189 24.90 -64.16 -2.80
CA ARG A 189 24.85 -65.61 -2.52
C ARG A 189 24.21 -66.39 -3.67
N TRP A 190 24.99 -67.34 -4.19
CA TRP A 190 24.62 -68.38 -5.13
C TRP A 190 23.73 -69.43 -4.47
N PHE A 191 22.69 -69.91 -5.17
CA PHE A 191 22.28 -71.31 -5.11
C PHE A 191 21.72 -71.74 -6.48
N LEU A 192 22.34 -72.78 -7.03
CA LEU A 192 21.95 -73.52 -8.22
C LEU A 192 20.73 -74.41 -7.91
N GLY A 193 19.82 -74.56 -8.87
CA GLY A 193 18.71 -75.53 -8.79
C GLY A 193 18.04 -75.76 -10.14
N ASN A 194 18.18 -76.97 -10.66
CA ASN A 194 17.81 -77.45 -11.99
C ASN A 194 16.32 -77.37 -12.39
N ARG A 195 16.10 -77.04 -13.67
CA ARG A 195 15.50 -77.85 -14.76
C ARG A 195 14.27 -78.78 -14.49
N GLN A 196 13.27 -78.61 -15.38
CA GLN A 196 12.19 -79.55 -15.82
C GLN A 196 11.07 -79.75 -14.79
N TYR A 197 9.77 -79.68 -15.09
CA TYR A 197 8.99 -79.96 -16.31
C TYR A 197 8.00 -78.85 -16.64
#